data_AF-A0A919MRK7-F1
#
_entry.id   AF-A0A919MRK7-F1
#
_cell.length_a   1.000
_cell.length_b   1.000
_cell.length_c   1.000
_cell.angle_alpha   90.00
_cell.angle_beta   90.00
_cell.angle_gamma   90.00
#
_symmetry.space_group_name_H-M   'P 1'
#
loop_
_entity.id
_entity.type
_entity.pdbx_description
1 polymer ?
#
loop_
_entity_poly.entity_id
_entity_poly.type
_entity_poly.pdbx_seq_one_letter_code
_entity_poly.pdbx_strand_id
1 'polypeptide(L)'
;MTTMLTAARAEALFTSTLATGSHPSHGTADEAIRLAVRLRGGVRACAAEVAAEFGDHPDLAVPRMRWALATIQELYARRPRRSWELVA
;
A
#
# COMPACT_ATOMS: atom_id res chain seq x y z
N MET A 1 5.70 2.46 13.76
CA MET A 1 6.55 3.23 12.83
C MET A 1 6.48 2.54 11.47
N THR A 2 5.93 3.20 10.45
CA THR A 2 5.76 2.63 9.10
C THR A 2 7.11 2.60 8.40
N THR A 3 7.53 1.45 7.87
CA THR A 3 8.78 1.40 7.09
C THR A 3 8.61 2.15 5.77
N MET A 4 9.71 2.62 5.16
CA MET A 4 9.66 3.27 3.84
C MET A 4 8.98 2.38 2.78
N LEU A 5 9.19 1.06 2.83
CA LEU A 5 8.54 0.11 1.92
C LEU A 5 7.05 -0.03 2.19
N THR A 6 6.63 -0.03 3.46
CA THR A 6 5.21 -0.06 3.85
C THR A 6 4.51 1.21 3.37
N ALA A 7 5.15 2.38 3.49
CA ALA A 7 4.62 3.64 2.98
C ALA A 7 4.46 3.62 1.45
N ALA A 8 5.51 3.23 0.72
CA ALA A 8 5.47 3.14 -0.74
C ALA A 8 4.38 2.19 -1.26
N ARG A 9 4.17 1.04 -0.59
CA ARG A 9 3.08 0.12 -0.92
C ARG A 9 1.70 0.73 -0.66
N ALA A 10 1.55 1.46 0.45
CA ALA A 10 0.29 2.11 0.79
C ALA A 10 -0.05 3.25 -0.19
N GLU A 11 0.94 4.05 -0.60
CA GLU A 11 0.78 5.10 -1.61
C GLU A 11 0.39 4.51 -2.98
N ALA A 12 1.05 3.43 -3.40
CA ALA A 12 0.68 2.73 -4.62
C ALA A 12 -0.75 2.16 -4.53
N LEU A 13 -1.09 1.52 -3.41
CA LEU A 13 -2.43 0.96 -3.17
C LEU A 13 -3.51 2.05 -3.10
N PHE A 14 -3.20 3.22 -2.55
CA PHE A 14 -4.06 4.41 -2.55
C PHE A 14 -4.40 4.87 -3.96
N THR A 15 -3.41 4.87 -4.86
CA THR A 15 -3.62 5.26 -6.27
C THR A 15 -4.21 4.15 -7.15
N SER A 16 -4.51 2.98 -6.57
CA SER A 16 -5.12 1.86 -7.31
C SER A 16 -6.64 1.98 -7.44
N THR A 17 -7.22 1.15 -8.29
CA THR A 17 -8.68 1.05 -8.51
C THR A 17 -9.40 0.19 -7.48
N LEU A 18 -8.69 -0.37 -6.49
CA LEU A 18 -9.33 -1.17 -5.44
C LEU A 18 -10.20 -0.29 -4.54
N ALA A 19 -11.43 -0.75 -4.29
CA ALA A 19 -12.39 -0.03 -3.48
C ALA A 19 -11.93 0.09 -2.02
N THR A 20 -12.09 1.28 -1.45
CA THR A 20 -11.95 1.50 -0.02
C THR A 20 -12.88 0.57 0.76
N GLY A 21 -12.36 -0.10 1.79
CA GLY A 21 -13.12 -1.07 2.59
C GLY A 21 -13.13 -2.50 2.03
N SER A 22 -12.53 -2.74 0.85
CA SER A 22 -12.32 -4.11 0.35
C SER A 22 -11.22 -4.83 1.15
N HIS A 23 -11.24 -6.16 1.12
CA HIS A 23 -10.27 -7.03 1.80
C HIS A 23 -9.52 -7.86 0.75
N PRO A 24 -8.58 -7.25 -0.01
CA PRO A 24 -7.89 -7.94 -1.09
C PRO A 24 -6.95 -9.03 -0.55
N SER A 25 -6.80 -10.11 -1.32
CA SER A 25 -5.74 -11.10 -1.08
C SER A 25 -4.35 -10.50 -1.32
N HIS A 26 -3.30 -11.15 -0.81
CA HIS A 26 -1.92 -10.71 -1.04
C HIS A 26 -1.57 -10.61 -2.54
N GLY A 27 -2.03 -11.57 -3.36
CA GLY A 27 -1.79 -11.56 -4.80
C GLY A 27 -2.51 -10.41 -5.52
N THR A 28 -3.76 -10.14 -5.13
CA THR A 28 -4.55 -9.02 -5.65
C THR A 28 -3.92 -7.68 -5.28
N ALA A 29 -3.47 -7.53 -4.03
CA ALA A 29 -2.78 -6.33 -3.58
C ALA A 29 -1.46 -6.13 -4.31
N ASP A 30 -0.64 -7.18 -4.47
CA ASP A 30 0.62 -7.10 -5.23
C ASP A 30 0.39 -6.69 -6.70
N GLU A 31 -0.64 -7.23 -7.34
CA GLU A 31 -1.01 -6.83 -8.70
C GLU A 31 -1.45 -5.38 -8.77
N ALA A 32 -2.35 -4.95 -7.88
CA ALA A 32 -2.85 -3.58 -7.84
C ALA A 32 -1.71 -2.57 -7.59
N ILE A 33 -0.80 -2.86 -6.66
CA ILE A 33 0.39 -2.05 -6.38
C ILE A 33 1.27 -1.95 -7.62
N ARG A 34 1.60 -3.08 -8.25
CA ARG A 34 2.43 -3.09 -9.47
C ARG A 34 1.79 -2.31 -10.60
N LEU A 35 0.48 -2.47 -10.80
CA LEU A 35 -0.25 -1.76 -11.85
C LEU A 35 -0.27 -0.25 -11.58
N ALA A 36 -0.59 0.17 -10.35
CA ALA A 36 -0.62 1.58 -9.97
C ALA A 36 0.74 2.25 -10.19
N VAL A 37 1.83 1.60 -9.75
CA VAL A 37 3.20 2.10 -9.96
C VAL A 37 3.51 2.24 -11.45
N ARG A 38 3.12 1.27 -12.29
CA ARG A 38 3.33 1.36 -13.75
C ARG A 38 2.52 2.49 -14.38
N LEU A 39 1.23 2.59 -14.06
CA LEU A 39 0.33 3.57 -14.65
C LEU A 39 0.68 5.01 -14.27
N ARG A 40 1.19 5.23 -13.05
CA ARG A 40 1.63 6.56 -12.60
C ARG A 40 3.06 6.90 -12.99
N GLY A 41 3.85 5.96 -13.50
CA GLY A 41 5.25 6.21 -13.87
C GLY A 41 6.23 6.14 -12.70
N GLY A 42 5.90 5.39 -11.65
CA GLY A 42 6.78 5.10 -10.52
C GLY A 42 6.22 5.46 -9.15
N VAL A 43 6.92 5.02 -8.10
CA VAL A 43 6.51 5.23 -6.70
C VAL A 43 6.45 6.72 -6.33
N ARG A 44 7.39 7.53 -6.83
CA ARG A 44 7.40 8.98 -6.57
C ARG A 44 6.17 9.67 -7.15
N ALA A 45 5.69 9.22 -8.30
CA ALA A 45 4.47 9.76 -8.89
C ALA A 45 3.23 9.33 -8.09
N CYS A 46 3.19 8.10 -7.55
CA CYS A 46 2.15 7.71 -6.60
C CYS A 46 2.14 8.61 -5.35
N ALA A 47 3.32 8.93 -4.79
CA ALA A 47 3.41 9.84 -3.64
C ALA A 47 2.94 11.28 -3.98
N ALA A 48 3.27 11.77 -5.18
CA ALA A 48 2.81 13.08 -5.65
C ALA A 48 1.28 13.14 -5.80
N GLU A 49 0.67 12.08 -6.35
CA GLU A 49 -0.77 11.95 -6.51
C GLU A 49 -1.49 11.87 -5.15
N VAL A 50 -0.93 11.13 -4.20
CA VAL A 50 -1.41 11.13 -2.81
C VAL A 50 -1.38 12.55 -2.25
N ALA A 51 -0.26 13.26 -2.40
CA ALA A 51 -0.13 14.63 -1.89
C ALA A 51 -1.14 15.59 -2.53
N ALA A 52 -1.38 15.46 -3.84
CA ALA A 52 -2.40 16.24 -4.55
C ALA A 52 -3.81 15.97 -4.00
N GLU A 53 -4.20 14.70 -3.86
CA GLU A 53 -5.52 14.33 -3.33
C GLU A 53 -5.72 14.82 -1.89
N PHE A 54 -4.67 14.82 -1.06
CA PHE A 54 -4.74 15.40 0.29
C PHE A 54 -4.91 16.93 0.29
N GLY A 55 -4.43 17.62 -0.75
CA GLY A 55 -4.62 19.06 -0.93
C GLY A 55 -6.02 19.40 -1.44
N ASP A 56 -6.49 18.65 -2.43
CA ASP A 56 -7.74 18.95 -3.15
C ASP A 56 -8.97 18.37 -2.41
N HIS A 57 -8.86 17.15 -1.89
CA HIS A 57 -9.97 16.35 -1.35
C HIS A 57 -9.57 15.59 -0.06
N PRO A 58 -9.19 16.30 1.02
CA PRO A 58 -8.72 15.66 2.25
C PRO A 58 -9.77 14.73 2.89
N ASP A 59 -11.05 15.02 2.74
CA ASP A 59 -12.17 14.21 3.24
C ASP A 59 -12.26 12.84 2.56
N LEU A 60 -11.80 12.73 1.30
CA LEU A 60 -11.69 11.48 0.56
C LEU A 60 -10.33 10.81 0.76
N ALA A 61 -9.26 11.60 0.81
CA ALA A 61 -7.89 11.11 0.94
C ALA A 61 -7.65 10.40 2.29
N VAL A 62 -8.13 10.97 3.39
CA VAL A 62 -7.92 10.41 4.73
C VAL A 62 -8.48 8.98 4.87
N PRO A 63 -9.76 8.68 4.58
CA PRO A 63 -10.28 7.32 4.68
C PRO A 63 -9.61 6.36 3.69
N ARG A 64 -9.28 6.81 2.48
CA ARG A 64 -8.55 6.03 1.46
C ARG A 64 -7.18 5.59 1.97
N MET A 65 -6.41 6.51 2.56
CA MET A 65 -5.06 6.24 3.08
C MET A 65 -5.10 5.38 4.35
N ARG A 66 -6.07 5.62 5.24
CA ARG A 66 -6.27 4.76 6.43
C ARG A 66 -6.53 3.32 6.03
N TRP A 67 -7.42 3.10 5.06
CA TRP A 67 -7.65 1.77 4.50
C TRP A 67 -6.37 1.18 3.90
N ALA A 68 -5.67 1.93 3.04
CA ALA A 68 -4.47 1.43 2.38
C ALA A 68 -3.38 1.01 3.39
N LEU A 69 -3.13 1.84 4.41
CA LEU A 69 -2.17 1.52 5.47
C LEU A 69 -2.58 0.28 6.24
N ALA A 70 -3.86 0.15 6.63
CA ALA A 70 -4.36 -1.02 7.34
C ALA A 70 -4.20 -2.29 6.50
N THR A 71 -4.58 -2.26 5.23
CA THR A 71 -4.44 -3.40 4.29
C THR A 71 -2.97 -3.80 4.11
N ILE A 72 -2.05 -2.86 3.90
CA ILE A 72 -0.63 -3.19 3.76
C ILE A 72 -0.04 -3.70 5.08
N GLN A 73 -0.45 -3.15 6.21
CA GLN A 73 0.00 -3.68 7.50
C GLN A 73 -0.52 -5.10 7.69
N GLU A 74 -1.80 -5.39 7.45
CA GLU A 74 -2.36 -6.73 7.59
C GLU A 74 -1.65 -7.76 6.69
N LEU A 75 -1.50 -7.44 5.40
CA LEU A 75 -0.94 -8.36 4.42
C LEU A 75 0.58 -8.56 4.59
N TYR A 76 1.32 -7.54 5.04
CA TYR A 76 2.79 -7.56 5.04
C TYR A 76 3.43 -7.45 6.42
N ALA A 77 2.68 -7.30 7.52
CA ALA A 77 3.22 -7.28 8.89
C ALA A 77 3.77 -8.63 9.37
N ARG A 78 3.70 -9.70 8.55
CA ARG A 78 4.21 -11.01 8.95
C ARG A 78 4.78 -11.82 7.80
N ARG A 79 6.07 -11.63 7.54
CA ARG A 79 6.95 -12.78 7.26
C ARG A 79 7.98 -12.86 8.39
N PRO A 80 7.76 -13.69 9.42
CA PRO A 80 8.86 -14.14 10.24
C PRO A 80 9.86 -14.78 9.28
N ARG A 81 11.13 -14.39 9.36
CA ARG A 81 12.20 -15.19 8.76
C ARG A 81 12.14 -16.56 9.43
N ARG A 82 11.46 -17.54 8.82
CA ARG A 82 11.74 -18.95 9.12
C ARG A 82 13.12 -19.24 8.58
N SER A 83 14.14 -19.03 9.40
CA SER A 83 15.48 -19.56 9.17
C SER A 83 16.31 -19.43 10.45
N TRP A 84 16.13 -20.37 11.38
CA TRP A 84 17.24 -20.91 12.19
C TRP A 84 16.90 -22.13 13.07
N GLU A 85 15.65 -22.59 13.19
CA GLU A 85 15.33 -23.81 13.98
C GLU A 85 15.55 -25.14 13.22
N LEU A 86 16.64 -25.30 12.46
CA LEU A 86 17.08 -26.61 11.93
C LEU A 86 18.50 -27.00 12.35
N VAL A 87 19.09 -26.35 13.36
CA VAL A 87 20.30 -26.89 14.02
C VAL A 87 20.21 -26.63 15.53
N ALA A 88 19.65 -27.59 16.26
CA ALA A 88 20.03 -27.97 17.62
C ALA A 88 19.43 -29.33 17.93
#